data_AF-A0A6V6ZCI7-F1
#
_entry.id   AF-A0A6V6ZCI7-F1
#
_cell.length_a   1.000
_cell.length_b   1.000
_cell.length_c   1.000
_cell.angle_alpha   90.00
_cell.angle_beta   90.00
_cell.angle_gamma   90.00
#
_symmetry.space_group_name_H-M   'P 1'
#
loop_
_entity.id
_entity.type
_entity.pdbx_description
1 polymer ?
#
loop_
_entity_poly.entity_id
_entity_poly.type
_entity_poly.pdbx_seq_one_letter_code
_entity_poly.pdbx_strand_id
1 'polypeptide(L)'
;MRKLFCAALAIMLTASVFAQELKVKNGEVKLDDKIVAFIEGKKQNFKVLSLDKQYSVDAELKFLEQSGKRWMVLKSDKSGKSNEVDYKKFNPLNQQKSAMEAFIDKGFLSAEGLNIEAIENFLNGESTGVSSKIKADANAADDAQRRIAGYKVTIDDSGNIYRVIGQNPDKVRFGNIKIVSTTSLGVQKYEVYDLNNVLTGTWYNMSSKHPGYDKFLYEELITFDNKVFNIKYDSFGNTLQYKMSLDRTALNIVNVLIDNGYLKK
;
A
#
# COMPACT_ATOMS: atom_id res chain seq x y z
N MET A 1 -5.84 36.89 -34.49
CA MET A 1 -5.96 35.44 -34.16
C MET A 1 -4.66 34.65 -34.24
N ARG A 2 -3.72 34.91 -35.18
CA ARG A 2 -2.44 34.16 -35.25
C ARG A 2 -1.46 34.39 -34.07
N LYS A 3 -1.49 35.55 -33.40
CA LYS A 3 -0.54 35.88 -32.31
C LYS A 3 -0.91 35.26 -30.94
N LEU A 4 -2.20 34.97 -30.71
CA LEU A 4 -2.68 34.35 -29.47
C LEU A 4 -2.44 32.83 -29.44
N PHE A 5 -2.39 32.19 -30.62
CA PHE A 5 -2.10 30.75 -30.74
C PHE A 5 -0.62 30.41 -30.45
N CYS A 6 0.32 31.31 -30.77
CA CYS A 6 1.74 31.08 -30.49
C CYS A 6 2.09 31.19 -28.99
N ALA A 7 1.36 32.01 -28.22
CA ALA A 7 1.57 32.15 -26.79
C ALA A 7 1.04 30.93 -26.00
N ALA A 8 -0.05 30.30 -26.46
CA ALA A 8 -0.60 29.10 -25.83
C ALA A 8 0.25 27.84 -26.06
N LEU A 9 0.98 27.74 -27.18
CA LEU A 9 1.89 26.62 -27.45
C LEU A 9 3.20 26.71 -26.64
N ALA A 10 3.65 27.92 -26.29
CA ALA A 10 4.90 28.13 -25.56
C ALA A 10 4.81 27.76 -24.07
N ILE A 11 3.60 27.74 -23.49
CA ILE A 11 3.38 27.40 -22.07
C ILE A 11 3.28 25.89 -21.84
N MET A 12 2.99 25.08 -22.87
CA MET A 12 2.93 23.61 -22.74
C MET A 12 4.30 22.91 -22.75
N LEU A 13 5.41 23.63 -22.95
CA LEU A 13 6.75 23.05 -23.10
C LEU A 13 7.60 23.07 -21.80
N THR A 14 7.11 23.64 -20.70
CA THR A 14 7.93 23.85 -19.48
C THR A 14 7.74 22.81 -18.37
N ALA A 15 7.10 21.67 -18.63
CA ALA A 15 7.01 20.59 -17.66
C ALA A 15 7.31 19.21 -18.27
N SER A 16 8.32 19.15 -19.15
CA SER A 16 9.04 17.90 -19.35
C SER A 16 9.89 17.67 -18.11
N VAL A 17 9.32 17.03 -17.07
CA VAL A 17 10.12 16.46 -15.99
C VAL A 17 10.97 15.39 -16.65
N PHE A 18 12.20 15.75 -17.04
CA PHE A 18 13.17 14.76 -17.49
C PHE A 18 13.32 13.76 -16.34
N ALA A 19 12.83 12.54 -16.55
CA ALA A 19 13.05 11.47 -15.61
C ALA A 19 14.56 11.15 -15.65
N GLN A 20 15.29 11.68 -14.68
CA GLN A 20 16.73 11.47 -14.55
C GLN A 20 17.03 9.96 -14.52
N GLU A 21 17.88 9.50 -15.45
CA GLU A 21 18.16 8.09 -15.63
C GLU A 21 19.18 7.62 -14.60
N LEU A 22 18.72 6.86 -13.60
CA LEU A 22 19.59 6.21 -12.62
C LEU A 22 20.09 4.84 -13.12
N LYS A 23 21.42 4.67 -13.17
CA LYS A 23 22.11 3.40 -13.42
C LYS A 23 23.01 3.04 -12.24
N VAL A 24 23.00 1.77 -11.85
CA VAL A 24 23.96 1.22 -10.89
C VAL A 24 24.65 0.03 -11.55
N LYS A 25 25.94 0.13 -11.81
CA LYS A 25 26.71 -0.92 -12.49
C LYS A 25 28.14 -0.95 -11.98
N ASN A 26 28.65 -2.14 -11.68
CA ASN A 26 30.03 -2.34 -11.21
C ASN A 26 30.43 -1.46 -10.01
N GLY A 27 29.49 -1.18 -9.10
CA GLY A 27 29.73 -0.29 -7.96
C GLY A 27 29.70 1.21 -8.31
N GLU A 28 29.49 1.59 -9.56
CA GLU A 28 29.29 3.00 -9.96
C GLU A 28 27.80 3.35 -9.92
N VAL A 29 27.48 4.49 -9.33
CA VAL A 29 26.14 5.11 -9.38
C VAL A 29 26.20 6.25 -10.39
N LYS A 30 25.36 6.17 -11.43
CA LYS A 30 25.28 7.17 -12.49
C LYS A 30 23.90 7.79 -12.57
N LEU A 31 23.87 9.11 -12.73
CA LEU A 31 22.68 9.88 -13.08
C LEU A 31 22.93 10.51 -14.45
N ASP A 32 22.09 10.18 -15.42
CA ASP A 32 22.24 10.64 -16.82
C ASP A 32 23.68 10.38 -17.34
N ASP A 33 24.19 9.16 -17.08
CA ASP A 33 25.54 8.68 -17.39
C ASP A 33 26.72 9.38 -16.68
N LYS A 34 26.48 10.41 -15.87
CA LYS A 34 27.49 11.01 -14.99
C LYS A 34 27.64 10.18 -13.71
N ILE A 35 28.86 9.80 -13.35
CA ILE A 35 29.16 9.16 -12.06
C ILE A 35 28.95 10.19 -10.95
N VAL A 36 28.17 9.82 -9.93
CA VAL A 36 27.82 10.70 -8.81
C VAL A 36 28.14 10.10 -7.44
N ALA A 37 28.28 8.77 -7.35
CA ALA A 37 28.65 8.08 -6.13
C ALA A 37 29.20 6.68 -6.45
N PHE A 38 29.77 6.04 -5.43
CA PHE A 38 30.19 4.64 -5.49
C PHE A 38 29.45 3.80 -4.46
N ILE A 39 29.33 2.50 -4.75
CA ILE A 39 28.82 1.49 -3.83
C ILE A 39 29.87 0.41 -3.65
N GLU A 40 30.21 0.12 -2.40
CA GLU A 40 31.11 -0.98 -2.03
C GLU A 40 30.38 -2.01 -1.17
N GLY A 41 30.75 -3.28 -1.31
CA GLY A 41 30.12 -4.38 -0.59
C GLY A 41 28.96 -5.03 -1.36
N LYS A 42 28.18 -5.86 -0.66
CA LYS A 42 27.16 -6.72 -1.25
C LYS A 42 25.92 -6.80 -0.38
N LYS A 43 24.75 -7.01 -0.98
CA LYS A 43 23.50 -7.22 -0.25
C LYS A 43 23.70 -8.29 0.85
N GLN A 44 23.17 -8.10 2.05
CA GLN A 44 22.23 -7.06 2.47
C GLN A 44 22.90 -5.79 3.05
N ASN A 45 24.24 -5.72 3.08
CA ASN A 45 25.00 -4.62 3.68
C ASN A 45 26.01 -4.01 2.68
N PHE A 46 25.87 -2.73 2.38
CA PHE A 46 26.80 -2.04 1.48
C PHE A 46 27.07 -0.62 1.95
N LYS A 47 28.17 -0.05 1.49
CA LYS A 47 28.55 1.35 1.71
C LYS A 47 28.21 2.17 0.49
N VAL A 48 27.75 3.39 0.72
CA VAL A 48 27.61 4.40 -0.33
C VAL A 48 28.68 5.45 -0.08
N LEU A 49 29.54 5.70 -1.07
CA LEU A 49 30.70 6.56 -0.95
C LEU A 49 30.56 7.79 -1.85
N SER A 50 31.10 8.92 -1.39
CA SER A 50 31.27 10.13 -2.18
C SER A 50 32.25 9.93 -3.35
N LEU A 51 32.25 10.84 -4.31
CA LEU A 51 33.14 10.79 -5.49
C LEU A 51 34.63 10.75 -5.13
N ASP A 52 35.03 11.47 -4.09
CA ASP A 52 36.39 11.50 -3.55
C ASP A 52 36.67 10.36 -2.55
N LYS A 53 35.66 9.54 -2.25
CA LYS A 53 35.67 8.44 -1.28
C LYS A 53 36.07 8.85 0.15
N GLN A 54 36.02 10.14 0.49
CA GLN A 54 36.32 10.64 1.84
C GLN A 54 35.12 10.56 2.79
N TYR A 55 33.92 10.42 2.22
CA TYR A 55 32.69 10.22 2.98
C TYR A 55 32.03 8.90 2.58
N SER A 56 31.52 8.20 3.58
CA SER A 56 30.74 6.98 3.41
C SER A 56 29.63 6.87 4.45
N VAL A 57 28.54 6.23 4.04
CA VAL A 57 27.43 5.85 4.90
C VAL A 57 27.15 4.36 4.69
N ASP A 58 27.05 3.62 5.80
CA ASP A 58 26.65 2.21 5.80
C ASP A 58 25.15 2.12 5.55
N ALA A 59 24.74 1.20 4.68
CA ALA A 59 23.36 0.89 4.37
C ALA A 59 23.08 -0.60 4.58
N GLU A 60 22.15 -0.89 5.50
CA GLU A 60 21.64 -2.24 5.76
C GLU A 60 20.20 -2.36 5.23
N LEU A 61 19.98 -3.31 4.32
CA LEU A 61 18.66 -3.64 3.80
C LEU A 61 17.90 -4.51 4.81
N LYS A 62 16.73 -4.05 5.23
CA LYS A 62 15.84 -4.78 6.14
C LYS A 62 14.55 -5.22 5.43
N PHE A 63 13.95 -6.26 5.98
CA PHE A 63 12.76 -6.90 5.45
C PHE A 63 11.89 -7.46 6.57
N LEU A 64 10.58 -7.33 6.43
CA LEU A 64 9.60 -8.02 7.26
C LEU A 64 8.91 -9.08 6.41
N GLU A 65 9.15 -10.36 6.71
CA GLU A 65 8.68 -11.49 5.89
C GLU A 65 7.17 -11.51 5.72
N GLN A 66 6.45 -11.31 6.82
CA GLN A 66 4.99 -11.35 6.89
C GLN A 66 4.28 -10.37 5.94
N SER A 67 4.81 -9.16 5.80
CA SER A 67 4.19 -8.12 4.97
C SER A 67 4.91 -7.90 3.65
N GLY A 68 6.06 -8.55 3.45
CA GLY A 68 6.94 -8.29 2.31
C GLY A 68 7.59 -6.90 2.32
N LYS A 69 7.35 -6.08 3.35
CA LYS A 69 7.80 -4.69 3.41
C LYS A 69 9.30 -4.63 3.64
N ARG A 70 9.94 -3.66 3.00
CA ARG A 70 11.39 -3.43 3.03
C ARG A 70 11.66 -2.01 3.54
N TRP A 71 12.76 -1.84 4.23
CA TRP A 71 13.30 -0.54 4.59
C TRP A 71 14.83 -0.62 4.63
N MET A 72 15.49 0.52 4.82
CA MET A 72 16.94 0.61 4.90
C MET A 72 17.33 1.27 6.21
N VAL A 73 18.33 0.73 6.89
CA VAL A 73 18.97 1.40 8.02
C VAL A 73 20.23 2.05 7.49
N LEU A 74 20.32 3.36 7.61
CA LEU A 74 21.53 4.10 7.32
C LEU A 74 22.31 4.32 8.62
N LYS A 75 23.63 4.19 8.57
CA LYS A 75 24.51 4.41 9.72
C LYS A 75 25.74 5.21 9.31
N SER A 76 26.05 6.25 10.08
CA SER A 76 27.26 7.05 9.87
C SER A 76 28.48 6.23 10.29
N ASP A 77 29.47 6.12 9.39
CA ASP A 77 30.76 5.51 9.71
C ASP A 77 31.53 6.32 10.77
N LYS A 78 31.24 7.62 10.90
CA LYS A 78 31.93 8.53 11.83
C LYS A 78 31.31 8.54 13.22
N SER A 79 30.01 8.76 13.31
CA SER A 79 29.32 8.95 14.59
C SER A 79 28.69 7.68 15.14
N GLY A 80 28.55 6.63 14.31
CA GLY A 80 27.81 5.43 14.65
C GLY A 80 26.30 5.62 14.79
N LYS A 81 25.78 6.85 14.65
CA LYS A 81 24.35 7.14 14.66
C LYS A 81 23.68 6.56 13.43
N SER A 82 22.43 6.17 13.60
CA SER A 82 21.64 5.50 12.58
C SER A 82 20.22 6.01 12.52
N ASN A 83 19.63 6.00 11.34
CA ASN A 83 18.21 6.29 11.15
C ASN A 83 17.65 5.42 9.98
N GLU A 84 16.33 5.32 9.89
CA GLU A 84 15.66 4.39 8.97
C GLU A 84 15.02 5.11 7.79
N VAL A 85 15.22 4.58 6.59
CA VAL A 85 14.70 5.13 5.33
C VAL A 85 13.70 4.15 4.74
N ASP A 86 12.52 4.66 4.38
CA ASP A 86 11.51 3.94 3.61
C ASP A 86 11.80 3.99 2.11
N TYR A 87 11.28 3.00 1.39
CA TYR A 87 11.32 2.98 -0.08
C TYR A 87 10.01 3.53 -0.65
N LYS A 88 10.10 4.52 -1.53
CA LYS A 88 8.97 4.89 -2.39
C LYS A 88 8.64 3.79 -3.39
N LYS A 89 9.69 3.16 -3.96
CA LYS A 89 9.59 2.01 -4.84
C LYS A 89 10.76 1.06 -4.56
N PHE A 90 10.47 -0.24 -4.50
CA PHE A 90 11.49 -1.26 -4.28
C PHE A 90 11.41 -2.34 -5.36
N ASN A 91 12.56 -2.68 -5.95
CA ASN A 91 12.70 -3.77 -6.90
C ASN A 91 13.66 -4.83 -6.33
N PRO A 92 13.19 -6.06 -6.03
CA PRO A 92 14.01 -7.10 -5.43
C PRO A 92 15.17 -7.57 -6.32
N LEU A 93 15.04 -7.43 -7.65
CA LEU A 93 16.11 -7.76 -8.61
C LEU A 93 17.22 -6.69 -8.57
N ASN A 94 16.85 -5.42 -8.37
CA ASN A 94 17.74 -4.26 -8.44
C ASN A 94 17.79 -3.46 -7.13
N GLN A 95 18.06 -4.14 -6.00
CA GLN A 95 17.96 -3.53 -4.66
C GLN A 95 18.92 -2.35 -4.43
N GLN A 96 20.16 -2.39 -4.97
CA GLN A 96 21.07 -1.25 -4.87
C GLN A 96 20.56 -0.05 -5.66
N LYS A 97 19.95 -0.27 -6.83
CA LYS A 97 19.26 0.81 -7.56
C LYS A 97 18.08 1.34 -6.74
N SER A 98 17.28 0.47 -6.11
CA SER A 98 16.18 0.92 -5.24
C SER A 98 16.67 1.74 -4.04
N ALA A 99 17.83 1.39 -3.47
CA ALA A 99 18.48 2.19 -2.44
C ALA A 99 18.88 3.57 -2.96
N MET A 100 19.46 3.64 -4.16
CA MET A 100 19.84 4.92 -4.74
C MET A 100 18.62 5.77 -5.13
N GLU A 101 17.51 5.16 -5.57
CA GLU A 101 16.23 5.85 -5.75
C GLU A 101 15.75 6.47 -4.42
N ALA A 102 15.86 5.74 -3.31
CA ALA A 102 15.52 6.27 -1.98
C ALA A 102 16.47 7.41 -1.54
N PHE A 103 17.77 7.33 -1.85
CA PHE A 103 18.71 8.43 -1.60
C PHE A 103 18.31 9.69 -2.37
N ILE A 104 17.92 9.57 -3.64
CA ILE A 104 17.45 10.69 -4.45
C ILE A 104 16.15 11.26 -3.87
N ASP A 105 15.18 10.42 -3.55
CA ASP A 105 13.89 10.84 -2.97
C ASP A 105 14.05 11.60 -1.64
N LYS A 106 15.09 11.28 -0.85
CA LYS A 106 15.41 11.97 0.42
C LYS A 106 16.36 13.16 0.26
N GLY A 107 16.81 13.46 -0.96
CA GLY A 107 17.77 14.54 -1.22
C GLY A 107 19.20 14.25 -0.75
N PHE A 108 19.53 12.97 -0.51
CA PHE A 108 20.87 12.51 -0.12
C PHE A 108 21.81 12.35 -1.31
N LEU A 109 21.27 12.20 -2.52
CA LEU A 109 22.04 12.04 -3.75
C LEU A 109 21.42 12.91 -4.85
N SER A 110 22.27 13.67 -5.56
CA SER A 110 21.90 14.45 -6.73
C SER A 110 22.97 14.36 -7.82
N ALA A 111 22.83 15.14 -8.89
CA ALA A 111 23.83 15.23 -9.96
C ALA A 111 25.20 15.74 -9.48
N GLU A 112 25.25 16.40 -8.33
CA GLU A 112 26.46 16.90 -7.67
C GLU A 112 27.15 15.82 -6.81
N GLY A 113 26.45 14.71 -6.51
CA GLY A 113 26.94 13.63 -5.68
C GLY A 113 26.18 13.51 -4.36
N LEU A 114 26.82 12.94 -3.34
CA LEU A 114 26.22 12.79 -2.02
C LEU A 114 26.10 14.14 -1.30
N ASN A 115 24.90 14.44 -0.81
CA ASN A 115 24.66 15.56 0.08
C ASN A 115 24.97 15.15 1.52
N ILE A 116 26.24 15.33 1.91
CA ILE A 116 26.76 14.93 3.22
C ILE A 116 25.99 15.61 4.35
N GLU A 117 25.68 16.89 4.22
CA GLU A 117 24.95 17.65 5.23
C GLU A 117 23.54 17.08 5.43
N ALA A 118 22.81 16.80 4.35
CA ALA A 118 21.47 16.21 4.44
C ALA A 118 21.50 14.82 5.08
N ILE A 119 22.49 13.98 4.72
CA ILE A 119 22.64 12.65 5.31
C ILE A 119 22.95 12.74 6.80
N GLU A 120 23.93 13.56 7.20
CA GLU A 120 24.30 13.68 8.61
C GLU A 120 23.17 14.31 9.43
N ASN A 121 22.48 15.35 8.93
CA ASN A 121 21.32 15.93 9.61
C ASN A 121 20.21 14.88 9.80
N PHE A 122 19.96 14.04 8.80
CA PHE A 122 19.00 12.95 8.89
C PHE A 122 19.40 11.89 9.93
N LEU A 123 20.67 11.47 9.94
CA LEU A 123 21.19 10.47 10.87
C LEU A 123 21.23 10.99 12.32
N ASN A 124 21.41 12.30 12.51
CA ASN A 124 21.45 12.95 13.81
C ASN A 124 20.07 13.41 14.31
N GLY A 125 19.07 13.42 13.43
CA GLY A 125 17.71 13.87 13.73
C GLY A 125 16.89 12.86 14.52
N GLU A 126 15.60 13.16 14.67
CA GLU A 126 14.65 12.26 15.31
C GLU A 126 14.50 10.94 14.52
N SER A 127 14.21 9.86 15.26
CA SER A 127 13.92 8.57 14.65
C SER A 127 12.72 8.69 13.71
N THR A 128 12.87 8.21 12.47
CA THR A 128 11.77 8.18 11.51
C THR A 128 10.68 7.18 11.87
N GLY A 129 10.99 6.20 12.75
CA GLY A 129 10.05 5.17 13.19
C GLY A 129 9.55 4.25 12.06
N VAL A 130 10.27 4.16 10.94
CA VAL A 130 9.84 3.39 9.75
C VAL A 130 9.56 1.93 10.10
N SER A 131 10.48 1.25 10.79
CA SER A 131 10.30 -0.15 11.18
C SER A 131 9.15 -0.34 12.18
N SER A 132 9.00 0.58 13.14
CA SER A 132 7.90 0.58 14.10
C SER A 132 6.55 0.70 13.39
N LYS A 133 6.43 1.61 12.42
CA LYS A 133 5.22 1.76 11.61
C LYS A 133 4.94 0.51 10.78
N ILE A 134 5.95 -0.03 10.09
CA ILE A 134 5.81 -1.26 9.29
C ILE A 134 5.34 -2.44 10.16
N LYS A 135 5.90 -2.59 11.37
CA LYS A 135 5.50 -3.64 12.31
C LYS A 135 4.09 -3.42 12.86
N ALA A 136 3.73 -2.18 13.19
CA ALA A 136 2.40 -1.83 13.66
C ALA A 136 1.33 -2.14 12.59
N ASP A 137 1.59 -1.75 11.33
CA ASP A 137 0.69 -2.02 10.20
C ASP A 137 0.55 -3.54 9.95
N ALA A 138 1.66 -4.29 10.02
CA ALA A 138 1.64 -5.74 9.87
C ALA A 138 0.83 -6.41 11.00
N ASN A 139 1.08 -6.03 12.26
CA ASN A 139 0.35 -6.55 13.41
C ASN A 139 -1.15 -6.21 13.34
N ALA A 140 -1.50 -5.00 12.91
CA ALA A 140 -2.90 -4.60 12.75
C ALA A 140 -3.61 -5.43 11.67
N ALA A 141 -2.94 -5.71 10.54
CA ALA A 141 -3.47 -6.58 9.49
C ALA A 141 -3.66 -8.02 9.99
N ASP A 142 -2.70 -8.51 10.77
CA ASP A 142 -2.72 -9.82 11.38
C ASP A 142 -3.84 -9.99 12.42
N ASP A 143 -3.99 -8.99 13.29
CA ASP A 143 -5.03 -8.97 14.30
C ASP A 143 -6.40 -8.85 13.62
N ALA A 144 -6.54 -8.06 12.56
CA ALA A 144 -7.76 -8.03 11.75
C ALA A 144 -8.05 -9.41 11.17
N GLN A 145 -7.08 -10.08 10.56
CA GLN A 145 -7.27 -11.43 10.01
C GLN A 145 -7.64 -12.47 11.08
N ARG A 146 -7.02 -12.41 12.27
CA ARG A 146 -7.37 -13.28 13.41
C ARG A 146 -8.76 -12.97 13.95
N ARG A 147 -9.17 -11.70 14.06
CA ARG A 147 -10.52 -11.31 14.50
C ARG A 147 -11.57 -11.79 13.49
N ILE A 148 -11.32 -11.59 12.20
CA ILE A 148 -12.14 -12.07 11.08
C ILE A 148 -12.31 -13.60 11.15
N ALA A 149 -11.22 -14.35 11.33
CA ALA A 149 -11.28 -15.81 11.49
C ALA A 149 -12.05 -16.24 12.75
N GLY A 150 -11.98 -15.45 13.83
CA GLY A 150 -12.66 -15.70 15.09
C GLY A 150 -14.18 -15.45 15.08
N TYR A 151 -14.70 -14.74 14.08
CA TYR A 151 -16.12 -14.35 14.08
C TYR A 151 -17.09 -15.48 13.76
N LYS A 152 -16.61 -16.59 13.19
CA LYS A 152 -17.43 -17.77 12.87
C LYS A 152 -18.73 -17.36 12.17
N VAL A 153 -18.62 -16.62 11.07
CA VAL A 153 -19.77 -16.13 10.27
C VAL A 153 -19.86 -16.95 9.00
N THR A 154 -21.09 -17.23 8.56
CA THR A 154 -21.37 -17.87 7.27
C THR A 154 -22.45 -17.08 6.52
N ILE A 155 -22.42 -17.17 5.20
CA ILE A 155 -23.41 -16.58 4.30
C ILE A 155 -24.04 -17.72 3.52
N ASP A 156 -25.37 -17.77 3.41
CA ASP A 156 -26.04 -18.74 2.52
C ASP A 156 -26.14 -18.22 1.08
N ASP A 157 -26.59 -19.06 0.15
CA ASP A 157 -26.72 -18.66 -1.27
C ASP A 157 -27.78 -17.58 -1.51
N SER A 158 -28.66 -17.33 -0.53
CA SER A 158 -29.62 -16.21 -0.55
C SER A 158 -29.05 -14.91 0.05
N GLY A 159 -27.79 -14.94 0.49
CA GLY A 159 -27.11 -13.80 1.10
C GLY A 159 -27.47 -13.57 2.56
N ASN A 160 -28.18 -14.47 3.23
CA ASN A 160 -28.43 -14.33 4.66
C ASN A 160 -27.14 -14.58 5.46
N ILE A 161 -26.89 -13.70 6.42
CA ILE A 161 -25.69 -13.73 7.24
C ILE A 161 -26.01 -14.39 8.58
N TYR A 162 -25.27 -15.43 8.93
CA TYR A 162 -25.47 -16.20 10.16
C TYR A 162 -24.23 -16.26 11.02
N ARG A 163 -24.44 -16.21 12.34
CA ARG A 163 -23.41 -16.52 13.33
C ARG A 163 -23.43 -18.03 13.58
N VAL A 164 -22.26 -18.65 13.57
CA VAL A 164 -22.09 -20.06 13.94
C VAL A 164 -21.76 -20.12 15.44
N ILE A 165 -22.67 -20.72 16.21
CA ILE A 165 -22.54 -20.84 17.66
C ILE A 165 -21.93 -22.21 18.00
N GLY A 166 -20.69 -22.22 18.51
CA GLY A 166 -20.01 -23.45 18.93
C GLY A 166 -19.57 -24.34 17.76
N GLN A 167 -19.71 -25.66 17.93
CA GLN A 167 -19.64 -26.68 16.86
C GLN A 167 -21.05 -27.15 16.45
N ASN A 168 -22.11 -26.52 16.98
CA ASN A 168 -23.50 -26.88 16.71
C ASN A 168 -24.07 -26.08 15.53
N PRO A 169 -25.05 -26.64 14.79
CA PRO A 169 -25.59 -26.06 13.57
C PRO A 169 -26.61 -24.93 13.78
N ASP A 170 -26.85 -24.50 15.03
CA ASP A 170 -27.78 -23.41 15.31
C ASP A 170 -27.22 -22.09 14.77
N LYS A 171 -27.73 -21.73 13.58
CA LYS A 171 -27.40 -20.51 12.86
C LYS A 171 -28.35 -19.41 13.29
N VAL A 172 -27.84 -18.41 14.00
CA VAL A 172 -28.62 -17.19 14.28
C VAL A 172 -28.38 -16.19 13.16
N ARG A 173 -29.44 -15.88 12.40
CA ARG A 173 -29.38 -14.85 11.35
C ARG A 173 -29.24 -13.48 12.01
N PHE A 174 -28.35 -12.65 11.49
CA PHE A 174 -28.17 -11.27 11.99
C PHE A 174 -27.99 -10.20 10.89
N GLY A 175 -28.18 -10.58 9.63
CA GLY A 175 -28.19 -9.62 8.53
C GLY A 175 -28.42 -10.27 7.17
N ASN A 176 -28.23 -9.50 6.11
CA ASN A 176 -28.24 -9.97 4.73
C ASN A 176 -27.30 -9.13 3.85
N ILE A 177 -26.63 -9.77 2.91
CA ILE A 177 -25.84 -9.14 1.86
C ILE A 177 -26.48 -9.44 0.51
N LYS A 178 -26.55 -8.44 -0.37
CA LYS A 178 -27.14 -8.56 -1.70
C LYS A 178 -26.16 -8.09 -2.76
N ILE A 179 -26.13 -8.80 -3.88
CA ILE A 179 -25.60 -8.24 -5.11
C ILE A 179 -26.64 -7.29 -5.68
N VAL A 180 -26.21 -6.08 -6.00
CA VAL A 180 -27.10 -5.04 -6.54
C VAL A 180 -26.71 -4.65 -7.95
N SER A 181 -25.50 -5.03 -8.40
CA SER A 181 -25.07 -4.85 -9.78
C SER A 181 -24.07 -5.93 -10.18
N THR A 182 -24.23 -6.46 -11.39
CA THR A 182 -23.30 -7.39 -12.04
C THR A 182 -22.99 -6.92 -13.47
N THR A 183 -21.85 -7.35 -14.00
CA THR A 183 -21.49 -7.22 -15.42
C THR A 183 -20.91 -8.54 -15.91
N SER A 184 -20.53 -8.60 -17.19
CA SER A 184 -19.74 -9.73 -17.74
C SER A 184 -18.39 -9.93 -17.03
N LEU A 185 -17.90 -8.93 -16.30
CA LEU A 185 -16.66 -8.99 -15.53
C LEU A 185 -16.86 -9.45 -14.08
N GLY A 186 -18.10 -9.76 -13.68
CA GLY A 186 -18.45 -10.23 -12.34
C GLY A 186 -19.27 -9.24 -11.54
N VAL A 187 -19.29 -9.42 -10.21
CA VAL A 187 -20.08 -8.59 -9.30
C VAL A 187 -19.48 -7.19 -9.21
N GLN A 188 -20.32 -6.17 -9.32
CA GLN A 188 -19.90 -4.77 -9.29
C GLN A 188 -20.25 -4.06 -8.00
N LYS A 189 -21.33 -4.46 -7.33
CA LYS A 189 -21.81 -3.79 -6.14
C LYS A 189 -22.48 -4.76 -5.18
N TYR A 190 -22.07 -4.71 -3.90
CA TYR A 190 -22.81 -5.34 -2.80
C TYR A 190 -23.42 -4.28 -1.90
N GLU A 191 -24.57 -4.61 -1.31
CA GLU A 191 -25.16 -3.85 -0.20
C GLU A 191 -25.40 -4.80 0.96
N VAL A 192 -25.07 -4.35 2.17
CA VAL A 192 -25.23 -5.12 3.40
C VAL A 192 -26.26 -4.45 4.31
N TYR A 193 -27.17 -5.24 4.81
CA TYR A 193 -28.29 -4.82 5.64
C TYR A 193 -28.27 -5.55 6.98
N ASP A 194 -28.68 -4.86 8.04
CA ASP A 194 -28.93 -5.47 9.34
C ASP A 194 -30.28 -6.23 9.38
N LEU A 195 -30.67 -6.78 10.54
CA LEU A 195 -31.97 -7.46 10.71
C LEU A 195 -33.18 -6.56 10.52
N ASN A 196 -33.03 -5.25 10.71
CA ASN A 196 -34.09 -4.27 10.53
C ASN A 196 -34.16 -3.75 9.08
N ASN A 197 -33.38 -4.33 8.16
CA ASN A 197 -33.21 -3.87 6.78
C ASN A 197 -32.63 -2.45 6.66
N VAL A 198 -31.85 -2.01 7.65
CA VAL A 198 -31.09 -0.75 7.56
C VAL A 198 -29.79 -1.02 6.78
N LEU A 199 -29.52 -0.19 5.78
CA LEU A 199 -28.28 -0.27 5.00
C LEU A 199 -27.07 0.06 5.89
N THR A 200 -26.16 -0.90 6.04
CA THR A 200 -24.95 -0.77 6.86
C THR A 200 -23.74 -0.35 6.05
N GLY A 201 -23.68 -0.76 4.78
CA GLY A 201 -22.63 -0.34 3.86
C GLY A 201 -22.85 -0.83 2.42
N THR A 202 -22.12 -0.21 1.50
CA THR A 202 -22.11 -0.51 0.07
C THR A 202 -20.68 -0.71 -0.39
N TRP A 203 -20.39 -1.82 -1.04
CA TRP A 203 -19.08 -2.11 -1.62
C TRP A 203 -19.10 -1.98 -3.13
N TYR A 204 -18.04 -1.40 -3.71
CA TYR A 204 -17.89 -1.15 -5.13
C TYR A 204 -16.64 -1.85 -5.69
N ASN A 205 -16.81 -2.65 -6.74
CA ASN A 205 -15.69 -3.30 -7.45
C ASN A 205 -14.96 -2.30 -8.34
N MET A 206 -15.70 -1.60 -9.20
CA MET A 206 -15.18 -0.65 -10.17
C MET A 206 -15.39 0.80 -9.72
N SER A 207 -14.58 1.71 -10.27
CA SER A 207 -14.60 3.15 -10.02
C SER A 207 -16.02 3.74 -10.16
N SER A 208 -16.71 3.88 -9.04
CA SER A 208 -18.12 4.28 -8.98
C SER A 208 -18.34 5.37 -7.95
N LYS A 209 -19.30 6.27 -8.18
CA LYS A 209 -19.68 7.29 -7.19
C LYS A 209 -20.73 6.75 -6.22
N HIS A 210 -20.57 7.09 -4.94
CA HIS A 210 -21.60 6.89 -3.93
C HIS A 210 -22.38 8.20 -3.70
N PRO A 211 -23.72 8.17 -3.56
CA PRO A 211 -24.49 9.37 -3.27
C PRO A 211 -23.97 10.10 -2.02
N GLY A 212 -23.71 11.41 -2.13
CA GLY A 212 -23.16 12.20 -1.02
C GLY A 212 -21.67 11.97 -0.74
N TYR A 213 -20.95 11.28 -1.63
CA TYR A 213 -19.51 11.08 -1.54
C TYR A 213 -18.80 11.51 -2.84
N ASP A 214 -17.88 12.47 -2.73
CA ASP A 214 -17.33 13.17 -3.89
C ASP A 214 -16.23 12.40 -4.64
N LYS A 215 -15.74 11.29 -4.07
CA LYS A 215 -14.67 10.47 -4.66
C LYS A 215 -15.24 9.20 -5.28
N PHE A 216 -14.55 8.73 -6.31
CA PHE A 216 -14.83 7.41 -6.85
C PHE A 216 -14.29 6.34 -5.91
N LEU A 217 -15.07 5.29 -5.73
CA LEU A 217 -14.73 4.12 -4.93
C LEU A 217 -14.29 2.97 -5.84
N TYR A 218 -13.21 2.28 -5.48
CA TYR A 218 -12.69 1.13 -6.23
C TYR A 218 -12.16 0.06 -5.29
N GLU A 219 -12.77 -1.12 -5.31
CA GLU A 219 -12.53 -2.20 -4.34
C GLU A 219 -12.65 -1.69 -2.89
N GLU A 220 -13.68 -0.87 -2.66
CA GLU A 220 -13.87 -0.13 -1.41
C GLU A 220 -15.32 -0.28 -0.92
N LEU A 221 -15.44 -0.46 0.39
CA LEU A 221 -16.69 -0.44 1.15
C LEU A 221 -16.87 0.95 1.75
N ILE A 222 -18.01 1.58 1.51
CA ILE A 222 -18.44 2.80 2.19
C ILE A 222 -19.62 2.49 3.12
N THR A 223 -19.57 2.94 4.37
CA THR A 223 -20.64 2.78 5.36
C THR A 223 -21.63 3.94 5.32
N PHE A 224 -22.79 3.79 5.98
CA PHE A 224 -23.82 4.84 5.99
C PHE A 224 -23.36 6.18 6.59
N ASP A 225 -22.29 6.17 7.39
CA ASP A 225 -21.64 7.35 7.97
C ASP A 225 -20.40 7.80 7.17
N ASN A 226 -20.29 7.38 5.91
CA ASN A 226 -19.23 7.73 4.96
C ASN A 226 -17.80 7.30 5.34
N LYS A 227 -17.63 6.31 6.23
CA LYS A 227 -16.30 5.69 6.43
C LYS A 227 -16.00 4.72 5.31
N VAL A 228 -14.75 4.71 4.87
CA VAL A 228 -14.29 3.92 3.72
C VAL A 228 -13.27 2.88 4.16
N PHE A 229 -13.46 1.65 3.71
CA PHE A 229 -12.58 0.51 3.97
C PHE A 229 -12.15 -0.15 2.65
N ASN A 230 -10.86 -0.42 2.51
CA ASN A 230 -10.32 -1.13 1.37
C ASN A 230 -10.60 -2.64 1.49
N ILE A 231 -11.31 -3.22 0.52
CA ILE A 231 -11.62 -4.65 0.48
C ILE A 231 -11.46 -5.13 -0.96
N LYS A 232 -10.38 -5.88 -1.21
CA LYS A 232 -10.04 -6.38 -2.55
C LYS A 232 -11.06 -7.38 -3.07
N TYR A 233 -11.31 -7.33 -4.38
CA TYR A 233 -12.13 -8.32 -5.06
C TYR A 233 -11.39 -9.66 -5.08
N ASP A 234 -11.97 -10.67 -4.44
CA ASP A 234 -11.52 -12.05 -4.45
C ASP A 234 -12.55 -12.89 -5.21
N SER A 235 -12.18 -13.31 -6.43
CA SER A 235 -13.02 -14.10 -7.33
C SER A 235 -12.98 -15.60 -7.04
N PHE A 236 -12.28 -16.06 -5.99
CA PHE A 236 -12.21 -17.47 -5.66
C PHE A 236 -13.60 -18.00 -5.28
N GLY A 237 -14.06 -19.06 -5.96
CA GLY A 237 -15.41 -19.63 -5.79
C GLY A 237 -16.46 -19.11 -6.79
N ASN A 238 -16.11 -18.15 -7.65
CA ASN A 238 -17.00 -17.59 -8.66
C ASN A 238 -16.74 -18.19 -10.06
N THR A 239 -17.20 -19.42 -10.30
CA THR A 239 -17.09 -20.11 -11.61
C THR A 239 -18.44 -20.64 -12.07
N LEU A 240 -18.86 -20.29 -13.30
CA LEU A 240 -20.02 -20.75 -14.11
C LEU A 240 -21.42 -20.80 -13.46
N GLN A 241 -21.53 -20.85 -12.14
CA GLN A 241 -22.74 -20.79 -11.32
C GLN A 241 -22.37 -20.04 -10.02
N TYR A 242 -22.53 -18.72 -10.04
CA TYR A 242 -22.23 -17.88 -8.88
C TYR A 242 -22.97 -18.37 -7.63
N LYS A 243 -22.24 -18.53 -6.52
CA LYS A 243 -22.78 -18.89 -5.20
C LYS A 243 -22.30 -17.92 -4.15
N MET A 244 -23.23 -17.17 -3.55
CA MET A 244 -22.92 -16.20 -2.49
C MET A 244 -22.26 -16.87 -1.28
N SER A 245 -22.60 -18.12 -0.97
CA SER A 245 -21.99 -18.87 0.14
C SER A 245 -20.51 -19.18 -0.05
N LEU A 246 -20.01 -19.13 -1.30
CA LEU A 246 -18.62 -19.37 -1.65
C LEU A 246 -17.84 -18.08 -1.95
N ASP A 247 -18.51 -16.93 -1.93
CA ASP A 247 -17.94 -15.65 -2.28
C ASP A 247 -17.12 -15.06 -1.12
N ARG A 248 -15.79 -15.09 -1.28
CA ARG A 248 -14.86 -14.54 -0.29
C ARG A 248 -14.95 -13.03 -0.16
N THR A 249 -15.28 -12.31 -1.23
CA THR A 249 -15.45 -10.86 -1.20
C THR A 249 -16.64 -10.52 -0.30
N ALA A 250 -17.77 -11.21 -0.49
CA ALA A 250 -18.97 -11.04 0.34
C ALA A 250 -18.66 -11.30 1.83
N LEU A 251 -17.94 -12.39 2.14
CA LEU A 251 -17.53 -12.70 3.50
C LEU A 251 -16.61 -11.63 4.10
N ASN A 252 -15.64 -11.12 3.34
CA ASN A 252 -14.72 -10.07 3.79
C ASN A 252 -15.47 -8.76 4.10
N ILE A 253 -16.41 -8.36 3.25
CA ILE A 253 -17.28 -7.18 3.48
C ILE A 253 -18.01 -7.32 4.81
N VAL A 254 -18.69 -8.45 5.02
CA VAL A 254 -19.45 -8.72 6.24
C VAL A 254 -18.55 -8.66 7.48
N ASN A 255 -17.38 -9.28 7.42
CA ASN A 255 -16.48 -9.30 8.56
C ASN A 255 -15.91 -7.91 8.91
N VAL A 256 -15.62 -7.07 7.91
CA VAL A 256 -15.19 -5.68 8.15
C VAL A 256 -16.30 -4.86 8.82
N LEU A 257 -17.55 -5.01 8.41
CA LEU A 257 -18.69 -4.33 9.04
C LEU A 257 -18.90 -4.78 10.49
N ILE A 258 -18.68 -6.07 10.78
CA ILE A 258 -18.74 -6.61 12.14
C ILE A 258 -17.62 -6.03 13.01
N ASP A 259 -16.37 -6.04 12.51
CA ASP A 259 -15.19 -5.55 13.26
C ASP A 259 -15.34 -4.08 13.66
N ASN A 260 -16.00 -3.30 12.82
CA ASN A 260 -16.23 -1.87 13.03
C ASN A 260 -17.59 -1.56 13.68
N GLY A 261 -18.36 -2.57 14.11
CA GLY A 261 -19.60 -2.40 14.86
C GLY A 261 -20.82 -1.95 14.03
N TYR A 262 -20.72 -1.95 12.71
CA TYR A 262 -21.82 -1.61 11.79
C TYR A 262 -22.82 -2.75 11.63
N LEU A 263 -22.38 -3.99 11.82
CA LEU A 263 -23.24 -5.17 11.79
C LEU A 263 -23.13 -5.91 13.13
N LYS A 264 -24.19 -5.85 13.93
CA LYS A 264 -24.22 -6.41 15.28
C LYS A 264 -24.52 -7.91 15.23
N LYS A 265 -23.76 -8.68 16.02
CA LYS A 265 -23.90 -10.14 16.21
C LYS A 265 -25.00 -10.50 17.18
#